data_AF-A0A5S9IT40-F1
#
_entry.id   AF-A0A5S9IT40-F1
#
_cell.length_a   1.000
_cell.length_b   1.000
_cell.length_c   1.000
_cell.angle_alpha   90.00
_cell.angle_beta   90.00
_cell.angle_gamma   90.00
#
_symmetry.space_group_name_H-M   'P 1'
#
loop_
_entity.id
_entity.type
_entity.pdbx_description
1 polymer ?
#
loop_
_entity_poly.entity_id
_entity_poly.type
_entity_poly.pdbx_seq_one_letter_code
_entity_poly.pdbx_strand_id
1 'polypeptide(L)'
;MPKQLLFLSWGSSNPKVKKCNLELGYLTAILNLSPHYESQVQVSDKETFRKWIGIYENYYNVCPFSSRGCRQHCLHYSGRSKVFEHISRKRMQRTRMLLVDPAYALQQIIKDIRIVVSEANKNDKLPAIRLNGTSDLAWECLYFYPDFKPRCGSILIETNPSDAKRLGAINIFDLFPGVQFWDYTKRSDRCFTSLPDNYSLTFSKSEANDLYCQRILQRKHANVAVVFRDHKPKTYWGHQVIDGDEHDLRFLDSDPQDNPVIVGLKAKGDSSEDQSGFVVDVTDSQRKE
;
A
#
# COMPACT_ATOMS: atom_id res chain seq x y z
N MET A 1 -31.49 -4.14 7.78
CA MET A 1 -30.27 -3.46 8.26
C MET A 1 -29.33 -3.25 7.07
N PRO A 2 -28.80 -2.04 6.82
CA PRO A 2 -27.79 -1.87 5.79
C PRO A 2 -26.58 -2.77 6.10
N LYS A 3 -26.09 -3.52 5.10
CA LYS A 3 -24.89 -4.36 5.27
C LYS A 3 -23.73 -3.48 5.75
N GLN A 4 -23.08 -3.89 6.83
CA GLN A 4 -21.90 -3.22 7.37
C GLN A 4 -20.82 -3.09 6.28
N LEU A 5 -20.24 -1.90 6.15
CA LEU A 5 -19.18 -1.64 5.17
C LEU A 5 -17.88 -2.30 5.64
N LEU A 6 -17.48 -3.38 4.98
CA LEU A 6 -16.15 -3.97 5.12
C LEU A 6 -15.11 -3.04 4.47
N PHE A 7 -14.03 -2.75 5.18
CA PHE A 7 -12.86 -2.00 4.73
C PHE A 7 -11.85 -2.88 4.00
N LEU A 8 -11.54 -4.06 4.55
CA LEU A 8 -10.67 -5.02 3.89
C LEU A 8 -11.45 -5.85 2.87
N SER A 9 -10.82 -6.11 1.74
CA SER A 9 -11.27 -7.14 0.81
C SER A 9 -10.32 -8.32 0.88
N TRP A 10 -10.85 -9.50 1.23
CA TRP A 10 -10.14 -10.77 1.25
C TRP A 10 -10.87 -11.78 0.34
N GLY A 11 -10.16 -12.83 -0.10
CA GLY A 11 -10.74 -13.93 -0.88
C GLY A 11 -10.29 -14.01 -2.35
N SER A 12 -10.60 -15.16 -2.96
CA SER A 12 -10.00 -15.71 -4.19
C SER A 12 -10.38 -15.03 -5.51
N SER A 13 -11.12 -13.93 -5.49
CA SER A 13 -11.58 -13.26 -6.73
C SER A 13 -10.49 -12.51 -7.49
N ASN A 14 -9.34 -12.26 -6.84
CA ASN A 14 -8.11 -11.78 -7.47
C ASN A 14 -7.14 -12.97 -7.65
N PRO A 15 -6.73 -13.31 -8.89
CA PRO A 15 -5.82 -14.44 -9.15
C PRO A 15 -4.50 -14.39 -8.36
N LYS A 16 -3.92 -13.20 -8.14
CA LYS A 16 -2.70 -13.04 -7.35
C LYS A 16 -2.94 -13.42 -5.88
N VAL A 17 -4.05 -12.96 -5.31
CA VAL A 17 -4.52 -13.33 -3.96
C VAL A 17 -4.83 -14.82 -3.88
N LYS A 18 -5.37 -15.42 -4.95
CA LYS A 18 -5.65 -16.86 -5.01
C LYS A 18 -4.36 -17.68 -4.91
N LYS A 19 -3.28 -17.31 -5.63
CA LYS A 19 -1.97 -17.98 -5.53
C LYS A 19 -1.40 -17.88 -4.12
N CYS A 20 -1.38 -16.69 -3.52
CA CYS A 20 -0.97 -16.49 -2.13
C CYS A 20 -1.74 -17.41 -1.16
N ASN A 21 -3.06 -17.48 -1.36
CA ASN A 21 -3.95 -18.24 -0.50
C ASN A 21 -3.91 -19.75 -0.70
N LEU A 22 -3.50 -20.26 -1.85
CA LEU A 22 -3.51 -21.71 -2.12
C LEU A 22 -2.12 -22.34 -2.04
N GLU A 23 -1.07 -21.61 -2.42
CA GLU A 23 0.26 -22.18 -2.63
C GLU A 23 1.28 -21.69 -1.59
N LEU A 24 1.12 -20.46 -1.07
CA LEU A 24 2.13 -19.83 -0.20
C LEU A 24 1.76 -19.85 1.28
N GLY A 25 0.61 -20.42 1.66
CA GLY A 25 0.20 -20.54 3.07
C GLY A 25 -0.31 -19.25 3.72
N TYR A 26 -0.64 -18.21 2.94
CA TYR A 26 -1.09 -16.91 3.49
C TYR A 26 -2.55 -16.62 3.18
N LEU A 27 -3.34 -16.15 4.15
CA LEU A 27 -4.65 -15.54 3.87
C LEU A 27 -4.49 -14.04 3.71
N THR A 28 -4.64 -13.57 2.46
CA THR A 28 -4.37 -12.17 2.12
C THR A 28 -5.62 -11.29 2.13
N ALA A 29 -5.47 -10.07 2.65
CA ALA A 29 -6.48 -9.02 2.65
C ALA A 29 -5.89 -7.67 2.25
N ILE A 30 -6.64 -6.88 1.48
CA ILE A 30 -6.17 -5.60 0.95
C ILE A 30 -7.17 -4.49 1.27
N LEU A 31 -6.68 -3.38 1.82
CA LEU A 31 -7.42 -2.12 1.94
C LEU A 31 -7.27 -1.33 0.64
N ASN A 32 -8.37 -1.19 -0.10
CA ASN A 32 -8.42 -0.35 -1.30
C ASN A 32 -9.20 0.94 -0.99
N LEU A 33 -8.50 2.07 -1.10
CA LEU A 33 -9.04 3.43 -0.95
C LEU A 33 -9.08 4.13 -2.32
N SER A 34 -9.99 5.07 -2.50
CA SER A 34 -9.95 6.01 -3.63
C SER A 34 -8.80 7.03 -3.45
N PRO A 35 -7.81 7.09 -4.35
CA PRO A 35 -6.63 7.98 -4.25
C PRO A 35 -6.89 9.41 -4.76
N HIS A 36 -5.87 10.27 -4.68
CA HIS A 36 -5.87 11.63 -5.22
C HIS A 36 -7.01 12.49 -4.63
N TYR A 37 -7.64 13.34 -5.44
CA TYR A 37 -8.76 14.20 -5.06
C TYR A 37 -10.13 13.52 -5.20
N GLU A 38 -10.19 12.24 -5.57
CA GLU A 38 -11.43 11.51 -5.88
C GLU A 38 -12.39 11.39 -4.70
N SER A 39 -11.86 11.48 -3.48
CA SER A 39 -12.69 11.51 -2.28
C SER A 39 -13.64 12.73 -2.28
N GLN A 40 -13.21 13.83 -2.92
CA GLN A 40 -13.82 15.16 -2.91
C GLN A 40 -14.10 15.70 -1.49
N VAL A 41 -13.38 15.18 -0.49
CA VAL A 41 -13.47 15.68 0.89
C VAL A 41 -12.57 16.90 1.00
N GLN A 42 -13.19 18.07 1.16
CA GLN A 42 -12.47 19.33 1.34
C GLN A 42 -11.69 19.31 2.65
N VAL A 43 -10.52 19.95 2.63
CA VAL A 43 -9.72 20.18 3.83
C VAL A 43 -10.53 21.08 4.77
N SER A 44 -10.72 20.62 6.00
CA SER A 44 -11.21 21.43 7.11
C SER A 44 -10.02 21.80 8.01
N ASP A 45 -10.16 22.82 8.85
CA ASP A 45 -9.10 23.37 9.73
C ASP A 45 -8.53 22.39 10.80
N LYS A 46 -8.75 21.07 10.65
CA LYS A 46 -8.15 20.04 11.50
C LYS A 46 -6.67 19.86 11.17
N GLU A 47 -5.86 20.74 11.74
CA GLU A 47 -4.40 20.79 11.67
C GLU A 47 -3.73 19.42 11.96
N THR A 48 -4.33 18.61 12.84
CA THR A 48 -3.80 17.32 13.28
C THR A 48 -3.69 16.27 12.16
N PHE A 49 -4.51 16.36 11.11
CA PHE A 49 -4.55 15.35 10.03
C PHE A 49 -3.46 15.54 8.96
N ARG A 50 -2.85 16.72 8.89
CA ARG A 50 -1.94 17.11 7.79
C ARG A 50 -0.61 16.34 7.78
N LYS A 51 -0.19 15.76 8.90
CA LYS A 51 1.06 14.97 8.99
C LYS A 51 0.93 13.56 8.43
N TRP A 52 -0.30 13.01 8.42
CA TRP A 52 -0.57 11.63 7.99
C TRP A 52 -1.28 11.54 6.64
N ILE A 53 -2.23 12.45 6.39
CA ILE A 53 -2.96 12.57 5.13
C ILE A 53 -2.37 13.71 4.30
N GLY A 54 -2.16 13.46 3.01
CA GLY A 54 -1.71 14.47 2.07
C GLY A 54 -2.81 15.45 1.69
N ILE A 55 -2.43 16.57 1.06
CA ILE A 55 -3.36 17.54 0.48
C ILE A 55 -3.04 17.70 -1.00
N TYR A 56 -4.08 17.78 -1.83
CA TYR A 56 -3.99 18.19 -3.22
C TYR A 56 -4.99 19.32 -3.45
N GLU A 57 -4.50 20.51 -3.76
CA GLU A 57 -5.29 21.74 -3.80
C GLU A 57 -6.06 21.94 -2.48
N ASN A 58 -7.39 21.87 -2.51
CA ASN A 58 -8.26 22.04 -1.35
C ASN A 58 -8.86 20.71 -0.84
N TYR A 59 -8.33 19.57 -1.28
CA TYR A 59 -8.85 18.24 -0.95
C TYR A 59 -7.84 17.37 -0.21
N TYR A 60 -8.34 16.55 0.72
CA TYR A 60 -7.54 15.50 1.32
C TYR A 60 -7.20 14.41 0.29
N ASN A 61 -5.95 13.96 0.31
CA ASN A 61 -5.38 13.01 -0.63
C ASN A 61 -4.65 11.87 0.11
N VAL A 62 -5.11 10.63 -0.10
CA VAL A 62 -4.50 9.43 0.49
C VAL A 62 -3.33 8.86 -0.30
N CYS A 63 -2.97 9.46 -1.45
CA CYS A 63 -1.81 9.12 -2.28
C CYS A 63 -1.10 10.42 -2.75
N PRO A 64 -0.47 11.17 -1.83
CA PRO A 64 0.09 12.50 -2.12
C PRO A 64 1.23 12.49 -3.15
N PHE A 65 2.08 11.46 -3.14
CA PHE A 65 3.28 11.40 -3.99
C PHE A 65 3.04 10.79 -5.36
N SER A 66 1.78 10.62 -5.77
CA SER A 66 1.46 10.20 -7.12
C SER A 66 2.12 11.11 -8.16
N SER A 67 2.80 10.51 -9.13
CA SER A 67 3.34 11.22 -10.28
C SER A 67 2.26 11.44 -11.35
N ARG A 68 2.58 12.15 -12.42
CA ARG A 68 1.64 12.40 -13.53
C ARG A 68 1.26 11.08 -14.19
N GLY A 69 2.24 10.24 -14.53
CA GLY A 69 2.02 8.94 -15.13
C GLY A 69 1.27 7.96 -14.21
N CYS A 70 1.60 7.99 -12.90
CA CYS A 70 0.89 7.20 -11.90
C CYS A 70 -0.60 7.56 -11.82
N ARG A 71 -0.97 8.85 -11.97
CA ARG A 71 -2.38 9.28 -12.01
C ARG A 71 -3.06 8.85 -13.30
N GLN A 72 -2.39 9.03 -14.45
CA GLN A 72 -2.91 8.66 -15.77
C GLN A 72 -3.25 7.17 -15.85
N HIS A 73 -2.46 6.31 -15.21
CA HIS A 73 -2.64 4.86 -15.21
C HIS A 73 -3.03 4.31 -13.83
N CYS A 74 -3.76 5.09 -13.04
CA CYS A 74 -4.07 4.74 -11.66
C CYS A 74 -4.86 3.42 -11.57
N LEU A 75 -4.35 2.48 -10.76
CA LEU A 75 -4.94 1.16 -10.51
C LEU A 75 -6.38 1.24 -9.97
N HIS A 76 -6.78 2.39 -9.42
CA HIS A 76 -8.16 2.64 -9.04
C HIS A 76 -9.15 2.48 -10.22
N TYR A 77 -8.74 2.81 -11.45
CA TYR A 77 -9.57 2.74 -12.66
C TYR A 77 -9.24 1.55 -13.57
N SER A 78 -8.34 0.67 -13.16
CA SER A 78 -7.86 -0.43 -13.99
C SER A 78 -8.47 -1.78 -13.61
N GLY A 79 -8.41 -2.74 -14.53
CA GLY A 79 -8.88 -4.11 -14.30
C GLY A 79 -10.37 -4.16 -13.97
N ARG A 80 -10.74 -4.89 -12.91
CA ARG A 80 -12.15 -5.11 -12.54
C ARG A 80 -12.89 -3.82 -12.18
N SER A 81 -12.23 -2.81 -11.62
CA SER A 81 -12.89 -1.54 -11.28
C SER A 81 -13.23 -0.70 -12.51
N LYS A 82 -12.61 -0.96 -13.67
CA LYS A 82 -13.02 -0.37 -14.96
C LYS A 82 -14.40 -0.89 -15.41
N VAL A 83 -14.71 -2.15 -15.10
CA VAL A 83 -15.95 -2.83 -15.52
C VAL A 83 -17.05 -2.69 -14.48
N PHE A 84 -16.70 -2.76 -13.20
CA PHE A 84 -17.65 -2.82 -12.10
C PHE A 84 -17.59 -1.55 -11.24
N GLU A 85 -18.46 -0.58 -11.57
CA GLU A 85 -18.52 0.73 -10.92
C GLU A 85 -18.69 0.65 -9.39
N HIS A 86 -19.42 -0.37 -8.90
CA HIS A 86 -19.61 -0.57 -7.47
C HIS A 86 -18.30 -0.79 -6.69
N ILE A 87 -17.22 -1.24 -7.36
CA ILE A 87 -15.89 -1.37 -6.74
C ILE A 87 -15.33 0.03 -6.43
N SER A 88 -15.37 0.94 -7.40
CA SER A 88 -14.92 2.32 -7.23
C SER A 88 -15.76 3.05 -6.17
N ARG A 89 -17.10 2.87 -6.18
CA ARG A 89 -17.98 3.42 -5.14
C ARG A 89 -17.62 2.94 -3.73
N LYS A 90 -17.34 1.64 -3.54
CA LYS A 90 -16.90 1.10 -2.24
C LYS A 90 -15.58 1.70 -1.77
N ARG A 91 -14.60 1.85 -2.69
CA ARG A 91 -13.31 2.49 -2.40
C ARG A 91 -13.50 3.96 -1.98
N MET A 92 -14.35 4.71 -2.68
CA MET A 92 -14.71 6.09 -2.31
C MET A 92 -15.39 6.16 -0.93
N GLN A 93 -16.33 5.26 -0.65
CA GLN A 93 -17.02 5.22 0.63
C GLN A 93 -16.07 4.97 1.81
N ARG A 94 -15.12 4.03 1.64
CA ARG A 94 -14.05 3.77 2.62
C ARG A 94 -13.14 4.99 2.81
N THR A 95 -12.71 5.62 1.72
CA THR A 95 -11.90 6.85 1.80
C THR A 95 -12.63 7.96 2.52
N ARG A 96 -13.88 8.25 2.15
CA ARG A 96 -14.67 9.31 2.81
C ARG A 96 -14.85 9.02 4.29
N MET A 97 -15.13 7.77 4.67
CA MET A 97 -15.23 7.39 6.07
C MET A 97 -13.91 7.61 6.81
N LEU A 98 -12.78 7.22 6.21
CA LEU A 98 -11.45 7.44 6.79
C LEU A 98 -11.13 8.92 6.99
N LEU A 99 -11.55 9.78 6.08
CA LEU A 99 -11.26 11.22 6.12
C LEU A 99 -12.21 11.99 7.05
N VAL A 100 -13.47 11.57 7.14
CA VAL A 100 -14.50 12.25 7.96
C VAL A 100 -14.48 11.77 9.41
N ASP A 101 -14.40 10.45 9.62
CA ASP A 101 -14.37 9.80 10.93
C ASP A 101 -13.26 8.72 10.95
N PRO A 102 -11.99 9.14 10.99
CA PRO A 102 -10.84 8.22 11.03
C PRO A 102 -10.88 7.27 12.22
N ALA A 103 -11.45 7.72 13.33
CA ALA A 103 -11.64 6.93 14.53
C ALA A 103 -12.53 5.72 14.25
N TYR A 104 -13.73 5.98 13.72
CA TYR A 104 -14.63 4.93 13.33
C TYR A 104 -14.04 4.03 12.24
N ALA A 105 -13.40 4.61 11.22
CA ALA A 105 -12.76 3.85 10.15
C ALA A 105 -11.69 2.88 10.67
N LEU A 106 -10.80 3.34 11.55
CA LEU A 106 -9.77 2.51 12.18
C LEU A 106 -10.39 1.35 12.96
N GLN A 107 -11.48 1.57 13.70
CA GLN A 107 -12.19 0.48 14.39
C GLN A 107 -12.77 -0.55 13.43
N GLN A 108 -13.30 -0.13 12.27
CA GLN A 108 -13.78 -1.08 11.27
C GLN A 108 -12.62 -1.86 10.64
N ILE A 109 -11.49 -1.20 10.36
CA ILE A 109 -10.28 -1.89 9.88
C ILE A 109 -9.81 -2.93 10.91
N ILE A 110 -9.71 -2.57 12.19
CA ILE A 110 -9.34 -3.50 13.27
C ILE A 110 -10.29 -4.71 13.35
N LYS A 111 -11.61 -4.48 13.21
CA LYS A 111 -12.60 -5.57 13.17
C LYS A 111 -12.38 -6.49 11.97
N ASP A 112 -12.14 -5.93 10.79
CA ASP A 112 -11.86 -6.70 9.60
C ASP A 112 -10.56 -7.51 9.72
N ILE A 113 -9.50 -6.95 10.31
CA ILE A 113 -8.25 -7.68 10.59
C ILE A 113 -8.52 -8.87 11.50
N ARG A 114 -9.31 -8.69 12.57
CA ARG A 114 -9.68 -9.81 13.47
C ARG A 114 -10.45 -10.92 12.75
N ILE A 115 -11.33 -10.55 11.81
CA ILE A 115 -12.04 -11.52 10.96
C ILE A 115 -11.03 -12.27 10.08
N VAL A 116 -10.11 -11.55 9.43
CA VAL A 116 -9.05 -12.13 8.59
C VAL A 116 -8.16 -13.09 9.38
N VAL A 117 -7.72 -12.71 10.59
CA VAL A 117 -6.94 -13.57 11.50
C VAL A 117 -7.72 -14.83 11.88
N SER A 118 -8.99 -14.68 12.27
CA SER A 118 -9.84 -15.83 12.61
C SER A 118 -9.99 -16.78 11.42
N GLU A 119 -10.20 -16.24 10.22
CA GLU A 119 -10.33 -17.04 9.01
C GLU A 119 -9.01 -17.71 8.62
N ALA A 120 -7.88 -17.03 8.77
CA ALA A 120 -6.55 -17.58 8.49
C ALA A 120 -6.29 -18.79 9.40
N ASN A 121 -6.53 -18.65 10.70
CA ASN A 121 -6.36 -19.72 11.69
C ASN A 121 -7.25 -20.94 11.41
N LYS A 122 -8.51 -20.73 11.01
CA LYS A 122 -9.44 -21.82 10.66
C LYS A 122 -8.98 -22.63 9.44
N ASN A 123 -8.22 -22.00 8.55
CA ASN A 123 -7.77 -22.60 7.29
C ASN A 123 -6.28 -22.95 7.32
N ASP A 124 -5.64 -22.96 8.49
CA ASP A 124 -4.21 -23.23 8.68
C ASP A 124 -3.30 -22.35 7.80
N LYS A 125 -3.57 -21.04 7.82
CA LYS A 125 -2.84 -20.01 7.06
C LYS A 125 -2.34 -18.90 7.95
N LEU A 126 -1.29 -18.23 7.48
CA LEU A 126 -0.78 -17.00 8.09
C LEU A 126 -1.56 -15.77 7.57
N PRO A 127 -2.08 -14.90 8.45
CA PRO A 127 -2.78 -13.69 8.00
C PRO A 127 -1.78 -12.67 7.44
N ALA A 128 -2.10 -12.13 6.26
CA ALA A 128 -1.24 -11.18 5.55
C ALA A 128 -2.08 -9.99 5.04
N ILE A 129 -1.68 -8.76 5.37
CA ILE A 129 -2.50 -7.57 5.10
C ILE A 129 -1.73 -6.45 4.41
N ARG A 130 -2.29 -5.96 3.30
CA ARG A 130 -1.83 -4.77 2.59
C ARG A 130 -2.76 -3.59 2.87
N LEU A 131 -2.29 -2.59 3.61
CA LEU A 131 -3.10 -1.43 4.02
C LEU A 131 -3.14 -0.32 2.96
N ASN A 132 -2.22 -0.34 2.01
CA ASN A 132 -2.10 0.57 0.87
C ASN A 132 -2.25 -0.20 -0.45
N GLY A 133 -3.50 -0.56 -0.78
CA GLY A 133 -3.84 -1.15 -2.09
C GLY A 133 -3.78 -0.11 -3.21
N THR A 134 -4.46 1.02 -3.01
CA THR A 134 -4.53 2.15 -3.95
C THR A 134 -4.40 3.49 -3.21
N SER A 135 -3.61 3.50 -2.14
CA SER A 135 -3.24 4.66 -1.31
C SER A 135 -1.74 4.59 -1.00
N ASP A 136 -1.22 5.58 -0.28
CA ASP A 136 0.14 5.63 0.24
C ASP A 136 0.17 6.41 1.55
N LEU A 137 -0.45 5.83 2.58
CA LEU A 137 -0.50 6.37 3.94
C LEU A 137 0.58 5.74 4.80
N ALA A 138 1.25 6.57 5.61
CA ALA A 138 2.23 6.12 6.60
C ALA A 138 1.51 5.57 7.84
N TRP A 139 0.96 4.35 7.73
CA TRP A 139 0.24 3.67 8.82
C TRP A 139 1.11 3.48 10.07
N GLU A 140 2.43 3.42 9.90
CA GLU A 140 3.44 3.33 10.96
C GLU A 140 3.54 4.58 11.84
N CYS A 141 2.97 5.70 11.36
CA CYS A 141 2.86 6.96 12.09
C CYS A 141 1.45 7.21 12.66
N LEU A 142 0.54 6.23 12.55
CA LEU A 142 -0.83 6.34 13.08
C LEU A 142 -0.92 5.58 14.41
N TYR A 143 -0.86 6.31 15.52
CA TYR A 143 -0.98 5.77 16.86
C TYR A 143 -2.36 6.04 17.46
N PHE A 144 -2.77 5.20 18.40
CA PHE A 144 -4.03 5.28 19.11
C PHE A 144 -3.90 4.60 20.48
N TYR A 145 -4.75 4.99 21.41
CA TYR A 145 -4.78 4.36 22.73
C TYR A 145 -5.52 3.02 22.68
N PRO A 146 -5.07 1.96 23.37
CA PRO A 146 -5.73 0.65 23.34
C PRO A 146 -7.20 0.64 23.78
N ASP A 147 -7.58 1.53 24.70
CA ASP A 147 -8.93 1.71 25.25
C ASP A 147 -9.84 2.62 24.40
N PHE A 148 -9.45 2.86 23.16
CA PHE A 148 -10.14 3.71 22.20
C PHE A 148 -11.65 3.48 22.11
N LYS A 149 -12.44 4.44 22.60
CA LYS A 149 -13.92 4.43 22.50
C LYS A 149 -14.42 5.19 21.26
N PRO A 150 -15.46 4.70 20.57
CA PRO A 150 -16.08 5.43 19.46
C PRO A 150 -16.53 6.82 19.91
N ARG A 151 -16.30 7.84 19.06
CA ARG A 151 -16.71 9.26 19.26
C ARG A 151 -15.95 10.05 20.34
N CYS A 152 -14.96 9.47 21.02
CA CYS A 152 -14.20 10.17 22.07
C CYS A 152 -12.86 10.79 21.58
N GLY A 153 -12.49 10.58 20.32
CA GLY A 153 -11.51 11.42 19.64
C GLY A 153 -10.05 11.29 20.09
N SER A 154 -9.52 10.10 20.33
CA SER A 154 -8.11 9.92 20.71
C SER A 154 -7.31 9.09 19.70
N ILE A 155 -7.25 9.56 18.44
CA ILE A 155 -6.17 9.17 17.52
C ILE A 155 -5.02 10.13 17.77
N LEU A 156 -3.83 9.57 18.01
CA LEU A 156 -2.59 10.32 18.07
C LEU A 156 -1.84 10.13 16.74
N ILE A 157 -1.75 11.20 15.95
CA ILE A 157 -0.83 11.21 14.81
C ILE A 157 0.52 11.65 15.34
N GLU A 158 1.40 10.68 15.54
CA GLU A 158 2.77 10.89 16.02
C GLU A 158 3.74 10.24 15.04
N THR A 159 4.72 11.02 14.61
CA THR A 159 5.76 10.61 13.66
C THR A 159 6.97 10.01 14.36
N ASN A 160 7.11 10.20 15.68
CA ASN A 160 8.15 9.60 16.51
C ASN A 160 7.59 8.42 17.34
N PRO A 161 7.94 7.16 17.00
CA PRO A 161 7.50 5.99 17.76
C PRO A 161 7.81 6.05 19.26
N SER A 162 8.92 6.69 19.65
CA SER A 162 9.32 6.78 21.06
C SER A 162 8.37 7.67 21.87
N ASP A 163 7.90 8.77 21.28
CA ASP A 163 6.98 9.70 21.93
C ASP A 163 5.59 9.07 22.05
N ALA A 164 5.13 8.40 20.99
CA ALA A 164 3.86 7.66 21.01
C ALA A 164 3.86 6.55 22.08
N LYS A 165 4.93 5.76 22.14
CA LYS A 165 5.07 4.68 23.14
C LYS A 165 5.16 5.22 24.57
N ARG A 166 5.83 6.37 24.80
CA ARG A 166 5.86 7.03 26.12
C ARG A 166 4.45 7.41 26.60
N LEU A 167 3.58 7.79 25.67
CA LEU A 167 2.17 8.10 25.96
C LEU A 167 1.31 6.83 26.16
N GLY A 168 1.86 5.63 25.98
CA GLY A 168 1.08 4.38 26.03
C GLY A 168 0.20 4.16 24.80
N ALA A 169 0.44 4.91 23.72
CA ALA A 169 -0.22 4.69 22.45
C ALA A 169 0.47 3.58 21.66
N ILE A 170 -0.32 2.85 20.87
CA ILE A 170 0.13 1.76 20.00
C ILE A 170 -0.32 2.05 18.56
N ASN A 171 0.31 1.41 17.58
CA ASN A 171 -0.18 1.45 16.21
C ASN A 171 -0.84 0.11 15.81
N ILE A 172 -1.25 0.00 14.55
CA ILE A 172 -1.92 -1.20 14.03
C ILE A 172 -1.01 -2.44 14.01
N PHE A 173 0.30 -2.24 13.87
CA PHE A 173 1.30 -3.30 13.80
C PHE A 173 1.54 -3.90 15.20
N ASP A 174 1.65 -3.03 16.21
CA ASP A 174 1.75 -3.40 17.62
C ASP A 174 0.50 -4.17 18.09
N LEU A 175 -0.69 -3.79 17.60
CA LEU A 175 -1.96 -4.44 17.94
C LEU A 175 -2.07 -5.86 17.36
N PHE A 176 -1.37 -6.14 16.26
CA PHE A 176 -1.46 -7.41 15.52
C PHE A 176 -0.06 -7.99 15.21
N PRO A 177 0.73 -8.36 16.23
CA PRO A 177 2.12 -8.79 16.02
C PRO A 177 2.24 -10.10 15.21
N GLY A 178 1.20 -10.94 15.22
CA GLY A 178 1.15 -12.18 14.43
C GLY A 178 0.64 -12.01 12.99
N VAL A 179 0.35 -10.78 12.55
CA VAL A 179 -0.07 -10.48 11.18
C VAL A 179 1.12 -9.93 10.40
N GLN A 180 1.37 -10.48 9.22
CA GLN A 180 2.34 -9.91 8.29
C GLN A 180 1.71 -8.76 7.52
N PHE A 181 2.32 -7.57 7.57
CA PHE A 181 1.93 -6.43 6.77
C PHE A 181 2.95 -6.15 5.67
N TRP A 182 2.49 -5.63 4.53
CA TRP A 182 3.38 -5.06 3.52
C TRP A 182 2.64 -4.00 2.72
N ASP A 183 3.38 -3.03 2.19
CA ASP A 183 2.83 -2.03 1.30
C ASP A 183 3.81 -1.60 0.20
N TYR A 184 3.24 -0.96 -0.81
CA TYR A 184 4.00 -0.19 -1.78
C TYR A 184 3.98 1.29 -1.37
N THR A 185 5.08 1.99 -1.57
CA THR A 185 5.14 3.43 -1.28
C THR A 185 5.93 4.20 -2.33
N LYS A 186 5.57 5.47 -2.56
CA LYS A 186 6.36 6.43 -3.32
C LYS A 186 6.93 7.54 -2.43
N ARG A 187 6.66 7.47 -1.13
CA ARG A 187 7.21 8.33 -0.08
C ARG A 187 8.57 7.82 0.35
N SER A 188 9.63 8.44 -0.16
CA SER A 188 11.01 7.97 0.10
C SER A 188 11.36 8.07 1.58
N ASP A 189 10.82 9.04 2.32
CA ASP A 189 10.99 9.20 3.77
C ASP A 189 10.66 7.92 4.56
N ARG A 190 9.63 7.19 4.13
CA ARG A 190 9.19 5.93 4.78
C ARG A 190 10.23 4.82 4.66
N CYS A 191 11.01 4.79 3.57
CA CYS A 191 12.08 3.81 3.38
C CYS A 191 13.29 4.06 4.28
N PHE A 192 13.45 5.26 4.82
CA PHE A 192 14.53 5.60 5.76
C PHE A 192 14.07 5.58 7.23
N THR A 193 12.82 5.20 7.48
CA THR A 193 12.24 5.11 8.83
C THR A 193 12.32 3.66 9.32
N SER A 194 12.61 3.46 10.61
CA SER A 194 12.54 2.13 11.22
C SER A 194 11.08 1.65 11.21
N LEU A 195 10.83 0.54 10.52
CA LEU A 195 9.51 -0.07 10.46
C LEU A 195 9.32 -1.07 11.61
N PRO A 196 8.07 -1.36 12.01
CA PRO A 196 7.77 -2.52 12.84
C PRO A 196 8.23 -3.83 12.19
N ASP A 197 8.64 -4.81 12.99
CA ASP A 197 9.22 -6.07 12.51
C ASP A 197 8.30 -6.86 11.57
N ASN A 198 6.98 -6.72 11.74
CA ASN A 198 5.96 -7.37 10.92
C ASN A 198 5.47 -6.49 9.75
N TYR A 199 6.23 -5.47 9.34
CA TYR A 199 5.86 -4.57 8.23
C TYR A 199 7.00 -4.33 7.24
N SER A 200 6.75 -4.60 5.96
CA SER A 200 7.71 -4.34 4.89
C SER A 200 7.20 -3.32 3.86
N LEU A 201 8.12 -2.58 3.26
CA LEU A 201 7.83 -1.62 2.20
C LEU A 201 8.57 -1.96 0.90
N THR A 202 7.87 -1.82 -0.21
CA THR A 202 8.46 -1.81 -1.57
C THR A 202 8.34 -0.42 -2.16
N PHE A 203 9.47 0.20 -2.51
CA PHE A 203 9.46 1.54 -3.10
C PHE A 203 9.01 1.47 -4.56
N SER A 204 8.13 2.38 -4.99
CA SER A 204 7.53 2.36 -6.33
C SER A 204 8.18 3.40 -7.22
N LYS A 205 8.86 2.95 -8.28
CA LYS A 205 9.39 3.83 -9.33
C LYS A 205 8.26 4.59 -10.03
N SER A 206 8.58 5.79 -10.49
CA SER A 206 7.83 6.55 -11.48
C SER A 206 8.77 7.30 -12.42
N GLU A 207 8.23 8.12 -13.31
CA GLU A 207 8.97 8.97 -14.23
C GLU A 207 9.78 10.10 -13.56
N ALA A 208 9.62 10.29 -12.25
CA ALA A 208 10.09 11.48 -11.54
C ALA A 208 10.97 11.18 -10.32
N ASN A 209 11.30 9.92 -10.05
CA ASN A 209 11.96 9.52 -8.79
C ASN A 209 13.15 8.56 -8.94
N ASP A 210 13.79 8.51 -10.11
CA ASP A 210 14.91 7.60 -10.37
C ASP A 210 16.06 7.76 -9.38
N LEU A 211 16.43 9.01 -9.05
CA LEU A 211 17.48 9.28 -8.05
C LEU A 211 17.13 8.72 -6.66
N TYR A 212 15.86 8.79 -6.25
CA TYR A 212 15.41 8.20 -5.00
C TYR A 212 15.46 6.68 -5.05
N CYS A 213 15.04 6.07 -6.17
CA CYS A 213 15.09 4.62 -6.34
C CYS A 213 16.53 4.11 -6.24
N GLN A 214 17.47 4.70 -6.99
CA GLN A 214 18.88 4.29 -6.97
C GLN A 214 19.48 4.48 -5.57
N ARG A 215 19.18 5.60 -4.89
CA ARG A 215 19.65 5.83 -3.52
C ARG A 215 19.11 4.80 -2.53
N ILE A 216 17.83 4.43 -2.63
CA ILE A 216 17.19 3.42 -1.77
C ILE A 216 17.84 2.05 -1.98
N LEU A 217 18.09 1.66 -3.23
CA LEU A 217 18.77 0.41 -3.58
C LEU A 217 20.22 0.40 -3.09
N GLN A 218 20.99 1.45 -3.38
CA GLN A 218 22.40 1.59 -2.95
C GLN A 218 22.55 1.55 -1.43
N ARG A 219 21.60 2.14 -0.71
CA ARG A 219 21.58 2.17 0.76
C ARG A 219 20.89 0.96 1.37
N LYS A 220 20.41 0.00 0.55
CA LYS A 220 19.81 -1.26 0.99
C LYS A 220 18.59 -1.07 1.91
N HIS A 221 17.77 -0.07 1.62
CA HIS A 221 16.63 0.29 2.47
C HIS A 221 15.29 -0.35 2.05
N ALA A 222 15.11 -0.64 0.75
CA ALA A 222 13.91 -1.30 0.25
C ALA A 222 14.16 -1.89 -1.15
N ASN A 223 13.36 -2.89 -1.52
CA ASN A 223 13.22 -3.32 -2.91
C ASN A 223 12.47 -2.25 -3.71
N VAL A 224 12.73 -2.18 -5.02
CA VAL A 224 12.11 -1.17 -5.91
C VAL A 224 11.22 -1.85 -6.96
N ALA A 225 9.94 -1.51 -7.00
CA ALA A 225 9.02 -1.94 -8.03
C ALA A 225 9.12 -1.06 -9.27
N VAL A 226 9.22 -1.70 -10.43
CA VAL A 226 9.35 -1.06 -11.75
C VAL A 226 8.34 -1.68 -12.71
N VAL A 227 7.57 -0.85 -13.41
CA VAL A 227 6.67 -1.30 -14.46
C VAL A 227 7.40 -1.24 -15.79
N PHE A 228 7.54 -2.37 -16.46
CA PHE A 228 8.14 -2.51 -17.78
C PHE A 228 7.05 -2.70 -18.83
N ARG A 229 7.25 -2.17 -20.04
CA ARG A 229 6.26 -2.24 -21.12
C ARG A 229 6.01 -3.66 -21.59
N ASP A 230 7.04 -4.28 -22.17
CA ASP A 230 6.91 -5.56 -22.85
C ASP A 230 7.71 -6.67 -22.20
N HIS A 231 8.96 -6.38 -21.84
CA HIS A 231 9.94 -7.33 -21.37
C HIS A 231 10.55 -6.90 -20.04
N LYS A 232 10.62 -7.84 -19.08
CA LYS A 232 11.31 -7.65 -17.79
C LYS A 232 12.75 -8.15 -17.99
N PRO A 233 13.76 -7.27 -18.00
CA PRO A 233 15.13 -7.66 -18.26
C PRO A 233 15.68 -8.48 -17.09
N LYS A 234 16.76 -9.25 -17.26
CA LYS A 234 17.37 -9.99 -16.13
C LYS A 234 17.90 -9.06 -15.04
N THR A 235 18.43 -7.90 -15.44
CA THR A 235 18.93 -6.87 -14.52
C THR A 235 18.43 -5.47 -14.90
N TYR A 236 18.26 -4.61 -13.89
CA TYR A 236 17.96 -3.20 -14.06
C TYR A 236 18.69 -2.38 -13.00
N TRP A 237 19.41 -1.34 -13.42
CA TRP A 237 20.38 -0.60 -12.58
C TRP A 237 21.39 -1.50 -11.83
N GLY A 238 21.78 -2.63 -12.42
CA GLY A 238 22.72 -3.58 -11.82
C GLY A 238 22.12 -4.51 -10.75
N HIS A 239 20.82 -4.42 -10.50
CA HIS A 239 20.10 -5.31 -9.58
C HIS A 239 19.30 -6.37 -10.34
N GLN A 240 19.18 -7.56 -9.76
CA GLN A 240 18.33 -8.63 -10.30
C GLN A 240 16.88 -8.16 -10.40
N VAL A 241 16.23 -8.45 -11.51
CA VAL A 241 14.78 -8.27 -11.67
C VAL A 241 14.07 -9.59 -11.37
N ILE A 242 13.18 -9.57 -10.39
CA ILE A 242 12.28 -10.69 -10.07
C ILE A 242 10.88 -10.44 -10.65
N ASP A 243 10.12 -11.50 -10.88
CA ASP A 243 8.77 -11.38 -11.45
C ASP A 243 7.73 -11.01 -10.39
N GLY A 244 7.32 -9.74 -10.38
CA GLY A 244 6.26 -9.25 -9.49
C GLY A 244 4.83 -9.53 -9.93
N ASP A 245 4.63 -10.20 -11.06
CA ASP A 245 3.32 -10.65 -11.50
C ASP A 245 2.91 -12.01 -10.95
N GLU A 246 3.84 -12.80 -10.40
CA GLU A 246 3.55 -14.12 -9.85
C GLU A 246 2.65 -14.08 -8.61
N HIS A 247 2.99 -13.26 -7.62
CA HIS A 247 2.22 -13.05 -6.39
C HIS A 247 2.40 -11.63 -5.88
N ASP A 248 1.55 -11.20 -4.94
CA ASP A 248 1.60 -9.84 -4.37
C ASP A 248 2.43 -9.73 -3.08
N LEU A 249 2.80 -10.85 -2.45
CA LEU A 249 3.53 -10.89 -1.17
C LEU A 249 4.98 -10.42 -1.35
N ARG A 250 5.29 -9.16 -1.05
CA ARG A 250 6.64 -8.57 -1.24
C ARG A 250 7.62 -8.85 -0.11
N PHE A 251 7.12 -9.17 1.08
CA PHE A 251 7.96 -9.58 2.21
C PHE A 251 8.61 -10.97 2.02
N LEU A 252 8.21 -11.73 0.98
CA LEU A 252 8.85 -12.99 0.60
C LEU A 252 9.98 -12.81 -0.41
N ASP A 253 10.10 -11.61 -0.98
CA ASP A 253 11.21 -11.29 -1.88
C ASP A 253 12.51 -11.15 -1.05
N SER A 254 13.67 -11.09 -1.71
CA SER A 254 14.97 -10.97 -1.04
C SER A 254 15.00 -9.81 -0.05
N ASP A 255 15.60 -10.01 1.14
CA ASP A 255 15.80 -8.95 2.12
C ASP A 255 16.67 -7.84 1.48
N PRO A 256 16.18 -6.59 1.43
CA PRO A 256 16.94 -5.47 0.89
C PRO A 256 18.31 -5.27 1.56
N GLN A 257 18.47 -5.65 2.83
CA GLN A 257 19.74 -5.55 3.57
C GLN A 257 20.77 -6.55 3.05
N ASP A 258 20.34 -7.72 2.59
CA ASP A 258 21.21 -8.72 1.99
C ASP A 258 21.47 -8.40 0.53
N ASN A 259 20.40 -8.46 -0.29
CA ASN A 259 20.44 -8.28 -1.73
C ASN A 259 19.17 -7.58 -2.21
N PRO A 260 19.20 -6.25 -2.39
CA PRO A 260 18.03 -5.51 -2.86
C PRO A 260 17.77 -5.82 -4.34
N VAL A 261 16.50 -6.02 -4.67
CA VAL A 261 16.04 -6.44 -6.00
C VAL A 261 15.09 -5.43 -6.64
N ILE A 262 14.96 -5.55 -7.96
CA ILE A 262 13.92 -4.88 -8.74
C ILE A 262 12.71 -5.81 -8.83
N VAL A 263 11.57 -5.37 -8.34
CA VAL A 263 10.29 -6.07 -8.51
C VAL A 263 9.69 -5.66 -9.85
N GLY A 264 9.92 -6.48 -10.88
CA GLY A 264 9.48 -6.20 -12.25
C GLY A 264 8.00 -6.52 -12.45
N LEU A 265 7.21 -5.53 -12.86
CA LEU A 265 5.81 -5.66 -13.21
C LEU A 265 5.63 -5.44 -14.71
N LYS A 266 4.72 -6.17 -15.36
CA LYS A 266 4.36 -5.91 -16.75
C LYS A 266 3.24 -4.87 -16.84
N ALA A 267 3.38 -3.89 -17.74
CA ALA A 267 2.31 -2.97 -18.09
C ALA A 267 1.11 -3.72 -18.67
N LYS A 268 -0.11 -3.29 -18.32
CA LYS A 268 -1.37 -3.95 -18.72
C LYS A 268 -2.45 -2.93 -19.02
N GLY A 269 -3.33 -3.27 -19.96
CA GLY A 269 -4.41 -2.39 -20.41
C GLY A 269 -3.84 -1.03 -20.85
N ASP A 270 -4.53 0.05 -20.50
CA ASP A 270 -4.19 1.40 -20.96
C ASP A 270 -2.75 1.86 -20.59
N SER A 271 -2.09 1.21 -19.62
CA SER A 271 -0.69 1.50 -19.28
C SER A 271 0.33 0.98 -20.30
N SER A 272 -0.02 0.05 -21.19
CA SER A 272 0.90 -0.40 -22.26
C SER A 272 1.24 0.74 -23.23
N GLU A 273 0.36 1.72 -23.35
CA GLU A 273 0.49 2.89 -24.23
C GLU A 273 1.04 4.13 -23.49
N ASP A 274 1.59 3.95 -22.28
CA ASP A 274 2.11 5.07 -21.50
C ASP A 274 3.22 5.82 -22.25
N GLN A 275 3.11 7.15 -22.30
CA GLN A 275 4.10 8.07 -22.85
C GLN A 275 4.65 9.04 -21.80
N SER A 276 4.24 8.91 -20.53
CA SER A 276 4.70 9.79 -19.45
C SER A 276 6.10 9.43 -18.94
N GLY A 277 6.60 8.23 -19.28
CA GLY A 277 7.84 7.67 -18.74
C GLY A 277 7.63 6.89 -17.43
N PHE A 278 6.37 6.66 -17.04
CA PHE A 278 6.02 5.83 -15.88
C PHE A 278 6.29 4.36 -16.16
N VAL A 279 5.98 3.91 -17.39
CA VAL A 279 6.34 2.59 -17.89
C VAL A 279 7.71 2.66 -18.55
N VAL A 280 8.58 1.75 -18.14
CA VAL A 280 9.98 1.68 -18.58
C VAL A 280 10.10 0.82 -19.83
N ASP A 281 10.71 1.40 -20.86
CA ASP A 281 11.19 0.70 -22.04
C ASP A 281 12.59 0.13 -21.78
N VAL A 282 12.79 -1.14 -22.15
CA VAL A 282 14.10 -1.79 -22.09
C VAL A 282 14.86 -1.61 -23.40
N THR A 283 16.18 -1.47 -23.29
CA THR A 283 17.07 -1.37 -24.45
C THR A 283 17.11 -2.70 -25.21
N ASP A 284 17.57 -2.67 -26.48
CA ASP A 284 17.71 -3.91 -27.27
C ASP A 284 18.69 -4.90 -26.66
N SER A 285 19.73 -4.42 -25.96
CA SER A 285 20.66 -5.30 -25.23
C SER A 285 19.95 -6.03 -24.08
N GLN A 286 19.14 -5.30 -23.31
CA GLN A 286 18.37 -5.84 -22.18
C GLN A 286 17.28 -6.84 -22.60
N ARG A 287 16.83 -6.82 -23.87
CA ARG A 287 15.88 -7.81 -24.42
C ARG A 287 16.53 -9.13 -24.84
N LYS A 288 17.84 -9.09 -25.13
CA LYS A 288 18.60 -10.24 -25.65
C LYS A 288 19.24 -11.09 -24.55
N GLU A 289 19.28 -10.56 -23.33
CA GLU A 289 19.75 -11.26 -22.12
C GLU A 289 18.75 -12.30 -21.63
#